data_AF-A0A9E3VP25-F1
#
_entry.id   AF-A0A9E3VP25-F1
#
_cell.length_a   1.000
_cell.length_b   1.000
_cell.length_c   1.000
_cell.angle_alpha   90.00
_cell.angle_beta   90.00
_cell.angle_gamma   90.00
#
_symmetry.space_group_name_H-M   'P 1'
#
loop_
_entity.id
_entity.type
_entity.pdbx_description
1 polymer ?
#
loop_
_entity_poly.entity_id
_entity_poly.type
_entity_poly.pdbx_seq_one_letter_code
_entity_poly.pdbx_strand_id
1 'polypeptide(L)'
;MRKLVIPEALKVEFATVEAIWHTTGETRRVDSLVLSWVKYEKQLRRLFSFFVFQHPKITADKLDEVIAAFAENNKLYPETFISGIEKLGVTPLHKLMGDNYTKLWPEISRIKKYRNKIMHGQHTGQNIQSAQLERDVIHLINWISSLAQAADVAFGYDGLRRKTYIAAKACSNVPVQQYPFSNPTELKKWLSTLKP
;
A
#
# COMPACT_ATOMS: atom_id res chain seq x y z
N MET A 1 -4.91 -15.22 -22.45
CA MET A 1 -4.76 -14.87 -21.03
C MET A 1 -3.28 -14.66 -20.76
N ARG A 2 -2.89 -13.50 -20.24
CA ARG A 2 -1.48 -13.22 -19.91
C ARG A 2 -0.98 -14.22 -18.87
N LYS A 3 0.30 -14.60 -18.97
CA LYS A 3 0.97 -15.38 -17.93
C LYS A 3 1.08 -14.50 -16.68
N LEU A 4 0.51 -14.96 -15.57
CA LEU A 4 0.71 -14.32 -14.27
C LEU A 4 2.03 -14.86 -13.70
N VAL A 5 2.93 -13.95 -13.30
CA VAL A 5 4.17 -14.30 -12.61
C VAL A 5 4.13 -13.59 -11.27
N ILE A 6 4.05 -14.36 -10.19
CA ILE A 6 4.08 -13.83 -8.82
C ILE A 6 5.49 -14.03 -8.28
N PRO A 7 6.21 -12.95 -7.93
CA PRO A 7 7.52 -13.05 -7.29
C PRO A 7 7.46 -13.86 -6.00
N GLU A 8 8.53 -14.58 -5.66
CA GLU A 8 8.57 -15.47 -4.48
C GLU A 8 8.13 -14.77 -3.20
N ALA A 9 8.63 -13.55 -2.98
CA ALA A 9 8.30 -12.72 -1.82
C ALA A 9 6.79 -12.39 -1.71
N LEU A 10 6.05 -12.47 -2.81
CA LEU A 10 4.62 -12.16 -2.87
C LEU A 10 3.73 -13.40 -2.87
N LYS A 11 4.25 -14.62 -2.98
CA LYS A 11 3.43 -15.84 -3.13
C LYS A 11 2.33 -15.97 -2.09
N VAL A 12 2.68 -15.80 -0.81
CA VAL A 12 1.70 -15.91 0.28
C VAL A 12 0.67 -14.78 0.22
N GLU A 13 1.10 -13.54 -0.03
CA GLU A 13 0.17 -12.40 -0.10
C GLU A 13 -0.71 -12.50 -1.35
N PHE A 14 -0.25 -13.06 -2.47
CA PHE A 14 -0.97 -13.11 -3.74
C PHE A 14 -1.64 -14.47 -4.07
N ALA A 15 -1.53 -15.49 -3.22
CA ALA A 15 -2.11 -16.81 -3.45
C ALA A 15 -3.60 -16.77 -3.83
N THR A 16 -4.41 -15.93 -3.17
CA THR A 16 -5.84 -15.78 -3.51
C THR A 16 -6.06 -15.13 -4.87
N VAL A 17 -5.21 -14.16 -5.26
CA VAL A 17 -5.29 -13.54 -6.60
C VAL A 17 -4.95 -14.58 -7.66
N GLU A 18 -3.92 -15.39 -7.43
CA GLU A 18 -3.56 -16.50 -8.32
C GLU A 18 -4.69 -17.52 -8.47
N ALA A 19 -5.30 -17.92 -7.37
CA ALA A 19 -6.43 -18.84 -7.38
C ALA A 19 -7.59 -18.29 -8.23
N ILE A 20 -8.00 -17.04 -8.00
CA ILE A 20 -9.05 -16.36 -8.78
C ILE A 20 -8.66 -16.28 -10.26
N TRP A 21 -7.41 -15.89 -10.53
CA TRP A 21 -6.89 -15.76 -11.90
C TRP A 21 -7.07 -17.04 -12.71
N HIS A 22 -6.90 -18.21 -12.09
CA HIS A 22 -7.02 -19.50 -12.77
C HIS A 22 -8.43 -20.09 -12.80
N THR A 23 -9.43 -19.42 -12.24
CA THR A 23 -10.84 -19.87 -12.34
C THR A 23 -11.42 -19.70 -13.75
N THR A 24 -12.58 -20.31 -14.02
CA THR A 24 -13.33 -20.15 -15.27
C THR A 24 -14.36 -19.03 -15.25
N GLY A 25 -14.55 -18.36 -14.11
CA GLY A 25 -15.57 -17.32 -13.94
C GLY A 25 -15.35 -16.12 -14.87
N GLU A 26 -16.44 -15.54 -15.39
CA GLU A 26 -16.39 -14.42 -16.33
C GLU A 26 -15.77 -13.16 -15.72
N THR A 27 -16.03 -12.93 -14.43
CA THR A 27 -15.56 -11.75 -13.67
C THR A 27 -14.14 -11.86 -13.14
N ARG A 28 -13.48 -13.02 -13.30
CA ARG A 28 -12.20 -13.33 -12.63
C ARG A 28 -11.11 -12.26 -12.78
N ARG A 29 -11.10 -11.52 -13.90
CA ARG A 29 -10.13 -10.46 -14.19
C ARG A 29 -10.42 -9.20 -13.39
N VAL A 30 -11.70 -8.85 -13.26
CA VAL A 30 -12.17 -7.75 -12.40
C VAL A 30 -11.88 -8.10 -10.94
N ASP A 31 -12.21 -9.31 -10.53
CA ASP A 31 -12.02 -9.79 -9.16
C ASP A 31 -10.52 -9.80 -8.78
N SER A 32 -9.67 -10.30 -9.69
CA SER A 32 -8.21 -10.27 -9.54
C SER A 32 -7.68 -8.85 -9.41
N LEU A 33 -8.17 -7.91 -10.23
CA LEU A 33 -7.78 -6.50 -10.17
C LEU A 33 -8.18 -5.86 -8.84
N VAL A 34 -9.44 -6.04 -8.44
CA VAL A 34 -9.99 -5.52 -7.19
C VAL A 34 -9.17 -6.00 -6.00
N LEU A 35 -8.91 -7.30 -5.93
CA LEU A 35 -8.15 -7.87 -4.83
C LEU A 35 -6.67 -7.46 -4.85
N SER A 36 -6.06 -7.35 -6.03
CA SER A 36 -4.69 -6.83 -6.18
C SER A 36 -4.57 -5.37 -5.73
N TRP A 37 -5.59 -4.55 -6.02
CA TRP A 37 -5.63 -3.17 -5.58
C TRP A 37 -5.71 -3.07 -4.05
N VAL A 38 -6.55 -3.88 -3.40
CA VAL A 38 -6.62 -3.93 -1.92
C VAL A 38 -5.25 -4.26 -1.32
N LYS A 39 -4.49 -5.17 -1.95
CA LYS A 39 -3.11 -5.51 -1.51
C LYS A 39 -2.16 -4.32 -1.66
N TYR A 40 -2.25 -3.57 -2.74
CA TYR A 40 -1.49 -2.33 -2.94
C TYR A 40 -1.76 -1.30 -1.83
N GLU A 41 -3.03 -1.02 -1.52
CA GLU A 41 -3.39 -0.06 -0.46
C GLU A 41 -2.91 -0.52 0.91
N LYS A 42 -3.03 -1.83 1.17
CA LYS A 42 -2.61 -2.47 2.41
C LYS A 42 -1.10 -2.38 2.62
N GLN A 43 -0.29 -2.54 1.57
CA GLN A 43 1.17 -2.39 1.65
C GLN A 43 1.55 -0.97 2.08
N LEU A 44 0.99 0.05 1.41
CA LEU A 44 1.28 1.45 1.73
C LEU A 44 0.83 1.81 3.15
N ARG A 45 -0.37 1.37 3.56
CA ARG A 45 -0.87 1.58 4.92
C ARG A 45 0.06 0.96 5.95
N ARG A 46 0.51 -0.29 5.74
CA ARG A 46 1.43 -0.98 6.64
C ARG A 46 2.80 -0.32 6.70
N LEU A 47 3.35 0.09 5.56
CA LEU A 47 4.64 0.76 5.50
C LEU A 47 4.58 2.09 6.27
N PHE A 48 3.51 2.87 6.08
CA PHE A 48 3.30 4.09 6.85
C PHE A 48 3.09 3.82 8.35
N SER A 49 2.25 2.84 8.72
CA SER A 49 2.05 2.45 10.12
C SER A 49 3.35 1.97 10.78
N PHE A 50 4.25 1.31 10.05
CA PHE A 50 5.57 0.93 10.55
C PHE A 50 6.34 2.16 11.05
N PHE A 51 6.40 3.25 10.28
CA PHE A 51 7.06 4.49 10.73
C PHE A 51 6.35 5.16 11.90
N VAL A 52 5.02 5.10 11.98
CA VAL A 52 4.28 5.57 13.15
C VAL A 52 4.65 4.76 14.39
N PHE A 53 4.77 3.43 14.28
CA PHE A 53 5.15 2.56 15.40
C PHE A 53 6.63 2.65 15.78
N GLN A 54 7.50 3.15 14.91
CA GLN A 54 8.88 3.51 15.25
C GLN A 54 8.94 4.67 16.27
N HIS A 55 7.86 5.45 16.43
CA HIS A 55 7.83 6.56 17.37
C HIS A 55 8.09 6.06 18.82
N PRO A 56 9.05 6.65 19.58
CA PRO A 56 9.45 6.15 20.89
C PRO A 56 8.32 6.17 21.92
N LYS A 57 7.49 7.23 21.90
CA LYS A 57 6.30 7.36 22.78
C LYS A 57 5.10 6.49 22.37
N ILE A 58 5.17 5.75 21.26
CA ILE A 58 4.11 4.82 20.86
C ILE A 58 4.52 3.41 21.32
N THR A 59 3.96 3.00 22.46
CA THR A 59 4.21 1.73 23.15
C THR A 59 3.05 0.76 22.96
N ALA A 60 3.18 -0.48 23.46
CA ALA A 60 2.22 -1.55 23.20
C ALA A 60 0.84 -1.26 23.80
N ASP A 61 0.80 -0.59 24.95
CA ASP A 61 -0.42 -0.11 25.63
C ASP A 61 -1.16 0.99 24.83
N LYS A 62 -0.50 1.61 23.84
CA LYS A 62 -1.10 2.64 22.96
C LYS A 62 -1.56 2.09 21.61
N LEU A 63 -1.42 0.80 21.36
CA LEU A 63 -1.69 0.21 20.06
C LEU A 63 -3.16 0.39 19.63
N ASP A 64 -4.10 0.13 20.53
CA ASP A 64 -5.54 0.26 20.22
C ASP A 64 -5.93 1.71 19.93
N GLU A 65 -5.36 2.68 20.65
CA GLU A 65 -5.57 4.10 20.39
C GLU A 65 -5.02 4.52 19.01
N VAL A 66 -3.85 3.99 18.62
CA VAL A 66 -3.29 4.23 17.27
C VAL A 66 -4.17 3.60 16.19
N ILE A 67 -4.65 2.37 16.40
CA ILE A 67 -5.56 1.69 15.46
C ILE A 67 -6.85 2.51 15.31
N ALA A 68 -7.43 2.98 16.42
CA ALA A 68 -8.60 3.85 16.40
C ALA A 68 -8.34 5.15 15.63
N ALA A 69 -7.19 5.80 15.84
CA ALA A 69 -6.80 7.00 15.10
C ALA A 69 -6.77 6.77 13.57
N PHE A 70 -6.30 5.61 13.11
CA PHE A 70 -6.37 5.24 11.69
C PHE A 70 -7.79 4.95 11.20
N ALA A 71 -8.60 4.23 12.00
CA ALA A 71 -9.94 3.82 11.63
C ALA A 71 -10.92 5.00 11.52
N GLU A 72 -10.79 5.98 12.41
CA GLU A 72 -11.66 7.16 12.46
C GLU A 72 -11.34 8.19 11.37
N ASN A 73 -10.13 8.13 10.79
CA ASN A 73 -9.75 8.95 9.65
C ASN A 73 -10.16 8.27 8.33
N ASN A 74 -11.37 8.57 7.87
CA ASN A 74 -11.98 7.92 6.70
C ASN A 74 -11.47 8.40 5.32
N LYS A 75 -10.60 9.42 5.27
CA LYS A 75 -10.04 9.99 4.02
C LYS A 75 -8.56 9.64 3.81
N LEU A 76 -8.12 8.49 4.33
CA LEU A 76 -6.75 8.00 4.17
C LEU A 76 -6.63 7.10 2.93
N TYR A 77 -6.17 7.69 1.83
CA TYR A 77 -5.93 7.03 0.56
C TYR A 77 -4.45 6.65 0.40
N PRO A 78 -4.10 5.79 -0.58
CA PRO A 78 -2.70 5.49 -0.92
C PRO A 78 -1.78 6.71 -0.96
N GLU A 79 -2.18 7.77 -1.67
CA GLU A 79 -1.38 9.00 -1.80
C GLU A 79 -1.23 9.73 -0.47
N THR A 80 -2.23 9.65 0.40
CA THR A 80 -2.16 10.19 1.75
C THR A 80 -1.04 9.53 2.56
N PHE A 81 -0.85 8.21 2.42
CA PHE A 81 0.27 7.50 3.04
C PHE A 81 1.61 7.85 2.42
N ILE A 82 1.68 7.99 1.09
CA ILE A 82 2.90 8.42 0.39
C ILE A 82 3.33 9.81 0.86
N SER A 83 2.41 10.78 0.88
CA SER A 83 2.65 12.12 1.41
C SER A 83 3.01 12.10 2.89
N GLY A 84 2.35 11.25 3.69
CA GLY A 84 2.64 11.07 5.10
C GLY A 84 4.08 10.59 5.36
N ILE A 85 4.57 9.61 4.58
CA ILE A 85 5.96 9.12 4.67
C ILE A 85 6.94 10.25 4.38
N GLU A 86 6.71 11.03 3.32
CA GLU A 86 7.55 12.18 2.98
C GLU A 86 7.55 13.26 4.07
N LYS A 87 6.38 13.56 4.64
CA LYS A 87 6.25 14.55 5.75
C LYS A 87 6.90 14.09 7.06
N LEU A 88 7.11 12.79 7.25
CA LEU A 88 7.90 12.26 8.36
C LEU A 88 9.42 12.46 8.14
N GLY A 89 9.83 12.93 6.95
CA GLY A 89 11.24 13.07 6.58
C GLY A 89 11.91 11.74 6.23
N VAL A 90 11.12 10.69 5.98
CA VAL A 90 11.61 9.42 5.44
C VAL A 90 11.84 9.58 3.94
N THR A 91 12.83 8.85 3.39
CA THR A 91 13.10 8.84 1.95
C THR A 91 11.81 8.67 1.14
N PRO A 92 11.43 9.67 0.32
CA PRO A 92 10.19 9.62 -0.46
C PRO A 92 10.18 8.45 -1.44
N LEU A 93 9.00 7.88 -1.71
CA LEU A 93 8.87 6.67 -2.54
C LEU A 93 9.44 6.83 -3.96
N HIS A 94 9.34 8.03 -4.56
CA HIS A 94 9.90 8.29 -5.89
C HIS A 94 11.43 8.20 -5.90
N LYS A 95 12.10 8.57 -4.81
CA LYS A 95 13.55 8.38 -4.65
C LYS A 95 13.88 6.93 -4.27
N LEU A 96 13.07 6.34 -3.39
CA LEU A 96 13.26 4.98 -2.90
C LEU A 96 13.19 3.93 -4.03
N MET A 97 12.21 4.05 -4.93
CA MET A 97 11.98 3.10 -6.02
C MET A 97 12.64 3.53 -7.35
N GLY A 98 13.11 4.79 -7.46
CA GLY A 98 13.79 5.31 -8.64
C GLY A 98 13.03 5.07 -9.95
N ASP A 99 13.70 4.51 -10.95
CA ASP A 99 13.14 4.23 -12.28
C ASP A 99 11.86 3.39 -12.25
N ASN A 100 11.73 2.47 -11.28
CA ASN A 100 10.51 1.67 -11.14
C ASN A 100 9.33 2.53 -10.75
N TYR A 101 9.52 3.57 -9.93
CA TYR A 101 8.47 4.55 -9.64
C TYR A 101 8.04 5.26 -10.92
N THR A 102 9.00 5.83 -11.65
CA THR A 102 8.74 6.58 -12.89
C THR A 102 7.97 5.76 -13.92
N LYS A 103 8.29 4.46 -14.03
CA LYS A 103 7.63 3.54 -14.96
C LYS A 103 6.25 3.09 -14.49
N LEU A 104 6.08 2.79 -13.19
CA LEU A 104 4.87 2.14 -12.68
C LEU A 104 3.82 3.12 -12.15
N TRP A 105 4.22 4.28 -11.64
CA TRP A 105 3.31 5.27 -11.07
C TRP A 105 2.24 5.79 -12.04
N PRO A 106 2.58 6.06 -13.33
CA PRO A 106 1.55 6.44 -14.30
C PRO A 106 0.47 5.37 -14.48
N GLU A 107 0.86 4.09 -14.42
CA GLU A 107 -0.08 2.97 -14.53
C GLU A 107 -0.95 2.85 -13.29
N ILE A 108 -0.39 2.94 -12.09
CA ILE A 108 -1.16 2.97 -10.83
C ILE A 108 -2.17 4.12 -10.84
N SER A 109 -1.72 5.31 -11.25
CA SER A 109 -2.57 6.51 -11.37
C SER A 109 -3.70 6.33 -12.38
N ARG A 110 -3.44 5.64 -13.50
CA ARG A 110 -4.47 5.30 -14.50
C ARG A 110 -5.46 4.29 -13.94
N ILE A 111 -5.00 3.22 -13.29
CA ILE A 111 -5.84 2.16 -12.71
C ILE A 111 -6.80 2.74 -11.67
N LYS A 112 -6.31 3.64 -10.80
CA LYS A 112 -7.12 4.32 -9.77
C LYS A 112 -8.39 4.95 -10.33
N LYS A 113 -8.30 5.61 -11.48
CA LYS A 113 -9.41 6.38 -12.08
C LYS A 113 -10.65 5.54 -12.30
N TYR A 114 -10.49 4.33 -12.83
CA TYR A 114 -11.61 3.46 -13.14
C TYR A 114 -11.85 2.39 -12.06
N ARG A 115 -10.84 2.03 -11.24
CA ARG A 115 -11.01 1.11 -10.10
C ARG A 115 -12.11 1.56 -9.16
N ASN A 116 -12.19 2.86 -8.85
CA ASN A 116 -13.24 3.39 -7.98
C ASN A 116 -14.63 3.10 -8.55
N LYS A 117 -14.80 3.28 -9.87
CA LYS A 117 -16.05 2.98 -10.56
C LYS A 117 -16.38 1.48 -10.50
N ILE A 118 -15.40 0.62 -10.80
CA ILE A 118 -15.54 -0.85 -10.71
C ILE A 118 -16.01 -1.27 -9.31
N MET A 119 -15.35 -0.78 -8.26
CA MET A 119 -15.65 -1.14 -6.87
C MET A 119 -17.05 -0.70 -6.41
N HIS A 120 -17.62 0.33 -7.05
CA HIS A 120 -18.96 0.82 -6.77
C HIS A 120 -20.01 0.31 -7.78
N GLY A 121 -19.65 -0.62 -8.68
CA GLY A 121 -20.56 -1.10 -9.73
C GLY A 121 -20.99 -0.01 -10.72
N GLN A 122 -20.23 1.07 -10.83
CA GLN A 122 -20.55 2.22 -11.66
C GLN A 122 -19.98 2.08 -13.07
N HIS A 123 -20.64 2.70 -14.04
CA HIS A 123 -20.10 2.87 -15.39
C HIS A 123 -18.76 3.60 -15.33
N THR A 124 -17.74 2.98 -15.92
CA THR A 124 -16.38 3.54 -16.00
C THR A 124 -16.27 4.63 -17.08
N GLY A 125 -17.23 4.67 -18.02
CA GLY A 125 -17.13 5.47 -19.26
C GLY A 125 -16.02 4.99 -20.19
N GLN A 126 -15.45 3.81 -19.93
CA GLN A 126 -14.30 3.26 -20.63
C GLN A 126 -14.62 1.83 -21.09
N ASN A 127 -14.30 1.51 -22.33
CA ASN A 127 -14.44 0.15 -22.86
C ASN A 127 -13.24 -0.73 -22.41
N ILE A 128 -13.16 -0.99 -21.09
CA ILE A 128 -12.02 -1.68 -20.48
C ILE A 128 -12.02 -3.14 -20.88
N GLN A 129 -11.03 -3.52 -21.69
CA GLN A 129 -10.88 -4.88 -22.20
C GLN A 129 -10.30 -5.83 -21.15
N SER A 130 -10.65 -7.11 -21.26
CA SER A 130 -10.07 -8.19 -20.44
C SER A 130 -8.53 -8.17 -20.42
N ALA A 131 -7.90 -7.97 -21.58
CA ALA A 131 -6.44 -7.92 -21.69
C ALA A 131 -5.79 -6.73 -20.97
N GLN A 132 -6.56 -5.65 -20.76
CA GLN A 132 -6.14 -4.47 -20.01
C GLN A 132 -6.20 -4.75 -18.50
N LEU A 133 -7.30 -5.34 -18.00
CA LEU A 133 -7.41 -5.76 -16.61
C LEU A 133 -6.30 -6.75 -16.23
N GLU A 134 -6.00 -7.69 -17.12
CA GLU A 134 -4.90 -8.65 -16.93
C GLU A 134 -3.54 -7.94 -16.82
N ARG A 135 -3.30 -6.90 -17.64
CA ARG A 135 -2.08 -6.09 -17.56
C ARG A 135 -2.01 -5.28 -16.26
N ASP A 136 -3.15 -4.80 -15.80
CA ASP A 136 -3.24 -3.92 -14.62
C ASP A 136 -3.00 -4.67 -13.31
N VAL A 137 -3.40 -5.94 -13.24
CA VAL A 137 -2.98 -6.86 -12.16
C VAL A 137 -1.46 -7.02 -12.15
N ILE A 138 -0.83 -7.20 -13.31
CA ILE A 138 0.64 -7.34 -13.41
C ILE A 138 1.34 -6.06 -12.97
N HIS A 139 0.83 -4.88 -13.35
CA HIS A 139 1.39 -3.60 -12.89
C HIS A 139 1.32 -3.44 -11.37
N LEU A 140 0.22 -3.86 -10.73
CA LEU A 140 0.08 -3.85 -9.27
C LEU A 140 1.07 -4.79 -8.58
N ILE A 141 1.23 -6.02 -9.11
CA ILE A 141 2.23 -6.98 -8.60
C ILE A 141 3.65 -6.40 -8.70
N ASN A 142 3.99 -5.82 -9.86
CA ASN A 142 5.31 -5.23 -10.08
C ASN A 142 5.56 -4.04 -9.15
N TRP A 143 4.55 -3.18 -8.93
CA TRP A 143 4.64 -2.10 -7.96
C TRP A 143 4.93 -2.63 -6.57
N ILE A 144 4.10 -3.57 -6.10
CA ILE A 144 4.19 -4.11 -4.74
C ILE A 144 5.53 -4.80 -4.53
N SER A 145 5.99 -5.57 -5.50
CA SER A 145 7.29 -6.24 -5.46
C SER A 145 8.44 -5.24 -5.41
N SER A 146 8.42 -4.21 -6.26
CA SER A 146 9.49 -3.22 -6.31
C SER A 146 9.53 -2.37 -5.03
N LEU A 147 8.37 -1.98 -4.49
CA LEU A 147 8.32 -1.24 -3.23
C LEU A 147 8.78 -2.11 -2.07
N ALA A 148 8.35 -3.38 -2.01
CA ALA A 148 8.75 -4.31 -0.97
C ALA A 148 10.28 -4.48 -0.93
N GLN A 149 10.90 -4.73 -2.09
CA GLN A 149 12.34 -4.87 -2.18
C GLN A 149 13.08 -3.59 -1.74
N ALA A 150 12.67 -2.43 -2.26
CA ALA A 150 13.35 -1.18 -1.94
C ALA A 150 13.17 -0.78 -0.47
N ALA A 151 11.97 -0.96 0.09
CA ALA A 151 11.68 -0.66 1.49
C ALA A 151 12.37 -1.62 2.47
N ASP A 152 12.47 -2.92 2.12
CA ASP A 152 13.18 -3.88 2.94
C ASP A 152 14.68 -3.55 3.03
N VAL A 153 15.30 -3.21 1.90
CA VAL A 153 16.71 -2.78 1.86
C VAL A 153 16.92 -1.48 2.63
N ALA A 154 16.03 -0.51 2.50
CA ALA A 154 16.23 0.81 3.11
C ALA A 154 15.87 0.85 4.60
N PHE A 155 14.85 0.09 5.02
CA PHE A 155 14.21 0.24 6.32
C PHE A 155 14.14 -1.06 7.14
N GLY A 156 14.53 -2.19 6.56
CA GLY A 156 14.34 -3.51 7.16
C GLY A 156 12.88 -3.93 7.26
N TYR A 157 11.97 -3.27 6.53
CA TYR A 157 10.53 -3.59 6.49
C TYR A 157 9.91 -3.38 5.09
N ASP A 158 9.27 -4.42 4.57
CA ASP A 158 8.76 -4.54 3.20
C ASP A 158 7.31 -4.04 2.99
N GLY A 159 6.60 -3.68 4.07
CA GLY A 159 5.18 -3.34 4.03
C GLY A 159 4.23 -4.54 3.86
N LEU A 160 4.73 -5.77 3.82
CA LEU A 160 3.96 -7.00 3.58
C LEU A 160 3.88 -7.90 4.81
N ARG A 161 4.95 -7.94 5.61
CA ARG A 161 4.98 -8.75 6.83
C ARG A 161 3.85 -8.38 7.79
N ARG A 162 3.28 -9.40 8.44
CA ARG A 162 2.24 -9.23 9.48
C ARG A 162 2.90 -8.71 10.76
N LYS A 163 2.06 -8.34 11.75
CA LYS A 163 2.51 -7.87 13.08
C LYS A 163 3.42 -6.63 12.98
N THR A 164 2.97 -5.62 12.22
CA THR A 164 3.73 -4.40 11.89
C THR A 164 4.30 -3.68 13.11
N TYR A 165 3.57 -3.63 14.23
CA TYR A 165 4.09 -3.06 15.48
C TYR A 165 5.35 -3.80 15.99
N ILE A 166 5.30 -5.13 16.04
CA ILE A 166 6.42 -5.95 16.49
C ILE A 166 7.60 -5.78 15.53
N ALA A 167 7.35 -5.79 14.22
CA ALA A 167 8.38 -5.54 13.22
C ALA A 167 9.03 -4.17 13.41
N ALA A 168 8.24 -3.11 13.66
CA ALA A 168 8.76 -1.78 13.95
C ALA A 168 9.66 -1.78 15.19
N LYS A 169 9.22 -2.33 16.32
CA LYS A 169 10.03 -2.34 17.54
C LYS A 169 11.28 -3.22 17.48
N ALA A 170 11.31 -4.20 16.59
CA ALA A 170 12.47 -5.08 16.41
C ALA A 170 13.49 -4.57 15.37
N CYS A 171 13.07 -3.72 14.43
CA CYS A 171 13.97 -3.15 13.43
C CYS A 171 14.83 -2.05 14.03
N SER A 172 16.00 -1.81 13.43
CA SER A 172 16.79 -0.63 13.75
C SER A 172 15.97 0.64 13.51
N ASN A 173 16.13 1.63 14.37
CA ASN A 173 15.41 2.90 14.24
C ASN A 173 15.71 3.52 12.87
N VAL A 174 14.67 3.65 12.05
CA VAL A 174 14.76 4.41 10.80
C VAL A 174 14.81 5.90 11.17
N PRO A 175 15.73 6.70 10.60
CA PRO A 175 15.79 8.13 10.85
C PRO A 175 14.51 8.83 10.38
N VAL A 176 13.53 8.96 11.27
CA VAL A 176 12.37 9.82 11.10
C VAL A 176 12.76 11.20 11.62
N GLN A 177 12.81 12.18 10.72
CA GLN A 177 13.35 13.50 11.05
C GLN A 177 12.37 14.34 11.87
N GLN A 178 11.08 14.18 11.62
CA GLN A 178 10.04 15.02 12.21
C GLN A 178 8.79 14.18 12.48
N TYR A 179 8.60 13.78 13.74
CA TYR A 179 7.30 13.31 14.17
C TYR A 179 6.41 14.53 14.51
N PRO A 180 5.33 14.78 13.75
CA PRO A 180 4.43 15.91 13.99
C PRO A 180 3.37 15.61 15.07
N PHE A 181 3.58 14.54 15.84
CA PHE A 181 2.71 14.09 16.92
C PHE A 181 3.57 13.45 18.01
N SER A 182 3.15 13.55 19.27
CA SER A 182 3.78 12.91 20.43
C SER A 182 2.93 11.81 21.06
N ASN A 183 1.65 11.70 20.69
CA ASN A 183 0.69 10.75 21.25
C ASN A 183 -0.40 10.38 20.23
N PRO A 184 -1.24 9.36 20.48
CA PRO A 184 -2.30 8.93 19.55
C PRO A 184 -3.35 10.01 19.22
N THR A 185 -3.64 10.92 20.16
CA THR A 185 -4.59 12.02 19.93
C THR A 185 -4.04 13.03 18.91
N GLU A 186 -2.77 13.39 19.04
CA GLU A 186 -2.08 14.25 18.07
C GLU A 186 -1.89 13.54 16.73
N LEU A 187 -1.61 12.23 16.73
CA LEU A 187 -1.56 11.42 15.52
C LEU A 187 -2.89 11.50 14.77
N LYS A 188 -4.02 11.28 15.46
CA LYS A 188 -5.36 11.39 14.86
C LYS A 188 -5.59 12.74 14.20
N LYS A 189 -5.22 13.84 14.90
CA LYS A 189 -5.31 15.21 14.36
C LYS A 189 -4.42 15.37 13.13
N TRP A 190 -3.16 14.96 13.20
CA TRP A 190 -2.23 15.08 12.07
C TRP A 190 -2.68 14.28 10.85
N LEU A 191 -3.17 13.05 11.02
CA LEU A 191 -3.73 12.22 9.95
C LEU A 191 -4.83 12.95 9.17
N SER A 192 -5.69 13.71 9.86
CA SER A 192 -6.77 14.49 9.22
C SER A 192 -6.27 15.66 8.37
N THR A 193 -5.02 16.10 8.58
CA THR A 193 -4.39 17.18 7.80
C THR A 193 -3.71 16.66 6.53
N LEU A 194 -3.49 15.35 6.43
CA LEU A 194 -2.86 14.75 5.26
C LEU A 194 -3.84 14.80 4.09
N LYS A 195 -3.34 15.26 2.95
CA LYS A 195 -4.08 15.31 1.69
C LYS A 195 -3.49 14.28 0.73
N PRO A 196 -4.31 13.64 -0.12
CA PRO A 196 -3.83 12.90 -1.28
C PRO A 196 -2.99 13.77 -2.21
#